data_AF-A0A1Z8VTH4-F1
#
_entry.id   AF-A0A1Z8VTH4-F1
#
_cell.length_a   1.000
_cell.length_b   1.000
_cell.length_c   1.000
_cell.angle_alpha   90.00
_cell.angle_beta   90.00
_cell.angle_gamma   90.00
#
_symmetry.space_group_name_H-M   'P 1'
#
loop_
_entity.id
_entity.type
_entity.pdbx_description
1 polymer ?
#
loop_
_entity_poly.entity_id
_entity_poly.type
_entity_poly.pdbx_seq_one_letter_code
_entity_poly.pdbx_strand_id
1 'polypeptide(L)'
;MKFLLLFLFIILSKTSFSAKLTMDVGGTYKIYGTYQIDEKNVFMTYQNFWTMTTNTPHVFKGNCSGTIKFNSGNPVNDIMCHGKNGDNYWYAAFNEIAKGDMGASTSGFTIISAKGPFEELIGQKCMGAYIELEDQHYIWKGVCNIPDKTFERILNYISNKN
;
A
#
# COMPACT_ATOMS: atom_id res chain seq x y z
N MET A 1 37.41 16.12 18.96
CA MET A 1 36.01 15.67 19.20
C MET A 1 34.94 16.68 18.78
N LYS A 2 35.05 17.99 19.11
CA LYS A 2 34.04 19.01 18.70
C LYS A 2 33.79 19.11 17.18
N PHE A 3 34.83 19.06 16.35
CA PHE A 3 34.69 19.11 14.88
C PHE A 3 34.07 17.84 14.28
N LEU A 4 34.27 16.67 14.91
CA LEU A 4 33.71 15.39 14.44
C LEU A 4 32.19 15.34 14.66
N LEU A 5 31.71 15.89 15.77
CA LEU A 5 30.28 16.04 16.07
C LEU A 5 29.57 17.00 15.11
N LEU A 6 30.25 18.10 14.70
CA LEU A 6 29.71 19.04 13.72
C LEU A 6 29.60 18.40 12.32
N PHE A 7 30.58 17.58 11.93
CA PHE A 7 30.57 16.85 10.66
C PHE A 7 29.45 15.79 10.64
N LEU A 8 29.22 15.09 11.76
CA LEU A 8 28.09 14.16 11.90
C LEU A 8 26.75 14.88 11.76
N PHE A 9 26.60 16.07 12.35
CA PHE A 9 25.36 16.87 12.29
C PHE A 9 25.04 17.35 10.87
N ILE A 10 26.07 17.67 10.06
CA ILE A 10 25.91 18.09 8.65
C ILE A 10 25.57 16.89 7.74
N ILE A 11 26.06 15.68 8.07
CA ILE A 11 25.69 14.46 7.35
C ILE A 11 24.26 14.03 7.70
N LEU A 12 23.88 14.13 8.99
CA LEU A 12 22.53 13.82 9.49
C LEU A 12 21.48 14.85 9.07
N SER A 13 21.84 16.11 8.82
CA SER A 13 20.88 17.13 8.37
C SER A 13 20.53 17.04 6.88
N LYS A 14 21.33 16.33 6.07
CA LYS A 14 21.00 15.99 4.67
C LYS A 14 20.00 14.84 4.55
N THR A 15 19.71 14.16 5.65
CA THR A 15 18.72 13.10 5.76
C THR A 15 17.56 13.65 6.60
N SER A 16 16.49 14.19 6.02
CA SER A 16 15.25 13.41 5.83
C SER A 16 14.15 14.33 5.29
N PHE A 17 14.32 14.88 4.11
CA PHE A 17 13.20 15.43 3.37
C PHE A 17 12.48 14.27 2.69
N SER A 18 11.42 13.79 3.36
CA SER A 18 10.56 12.74 2.83
C SER A 18 9.13 13.24 2.73
N ALA A 19 8.71 13.52 1.50
CA ALA A 19 7.33 13.71 1.13
C ALA A 19 6.51 12.42 1.41
N LYS A 20 5.23 12.64 1.71
CA LYS A 20 4.27 11.55 1.94
C LYS A 20 3.38 11.44 0.71
N LEU A 21 3.52 10.35 -0.04
CA LEU A 21 2.52 9.95 -1.03
C LEU A 21 1.38 9.25 -0.28
N THR A 22 0.15 9.75 -0.45
CA THR A 22 -1.05 9.13 0.11
C THR A 22 -1.89 8.51 -0.99
N MET A 23 -2.51 7.38 -0.68
CA MET A 23 -3.41 6.63 -1.55
C MET A 23 -4.72 6.46 -0.81
N ASP A 24 -5.77 7.13 -1.25
CA ASP A 24 -7.11 7.02 -0.65
C ASP A 24 -7.95 6.11 -1.53
N VAL A 25 -8.44 5.01 -0.95
CA VAL A 25 -9.08 3.91 -1.67
C VAL A 25 -10.47 3.67 -1.11
N GLY A 26 -11.43 3.48 -2.02
CA GLY A 26 -12.77 2.98 -1.71
C GLY A 26 -13.09 1.80 -2.61
N GLY A 27 -13.76 0.80 -2.07
CA GLY A 27 -14.07 -0.40 -2.84
C GLY A 27 -15.09 -1.31 -2.22
N THR A 28 -15.33 -2.42 -2.91
CA THR A 28 -16.16 -3.53 -2.46
C THR A 28 -15.34 -4.80 -2.45
N TYR A 29 -15.69 -5.73 -1.56
CA TYR A 29 -14.99 -7.00 -1.45
C TYR A 29 -15.94 -8.19 -1.43
N LYS A 30 -15.39 -9.37 -1.70
CA LYS A 30 -16.08 -10.65 -1.59
C LYS A 30 -15.17 -11.69 -0.96
N ILE A 31 -15.72 -12.46 -0.03
CA ILE A 31 -15.10 -13.66 0.52
C ILE A 31 -15.70 -14.85 -0.22
N TYR A 32 -14.86 -15.64 -0.89
CA TYR A 32 -15.31 -16.78 -1.71
C TYR A 32 -15.35 -18.10 -0.94
N GLY A 33 -14.57 -18.19 0.14
CA GLY A 33 -14.45 -19.39 0.94
C GLY A 33 -13.85 -19.06 2.29
N THR A 34 -14.44 -19.64 3.33
CA THR A 34 -13.99 -19.54 4.71
C THR A 34 -13.85 -20.95 5.26
N TYR A 35 -12.67 -21.29 5.76
CA TYR A 35 -12.39 -22.54 6.44
C TYR A 35 -11.96 -22.22 7.86
N GLN A 36 -12.84 -22.51 8.83
CA GLN A 36 -12.55 -22.39 10.24
C GLN A 36 -11.92 -23.69 10.73
N ILE A 37 -10.66 -23.62 11.16
CA ILE A 37 -9.92 -24.76 11.69
C ILE A 37 -10.18 -24.86 13.20
N ASP A 38 -10.15 -23.72 13.89
CA ASP A 38 -10.54 -23.54 15.29
C ASP A 38 -10.89 -22.07 15.57
N GLU A 39 -11.09 -21.68 16.83
CA GLU A 39 -11.44 -20.31 17.24
C GLU A 39 -10.40 -19.24 16.87
N LYS A 40 -9.13 -19.62 16.69
CA LYS A 40 -8.01 -18.69 16.44
C LYS A 40 -7.40 -18.85 15.05
N ASN A 41 -7.80 -19.90 14.31
CA ASN A 41 -7.27 -20.26 13.01
C ASN A 41 -8.38 -20.31 11.96
N VAL A 42 -8.40 -19.29 11.10
CA VAL A 42 -9.35 -19.14 10.00
C VAL A 42 -8.58 -18.88 8.71
N PHE A 43 -8.98 -19.54 7.63
CA PHE A 43 -8.47 -19.30 6.29
C PHE A 43 -9.58 -18.73 5.41
N MET A 44 -9.30 -17.62 4.72
CA MET A 44 -10.25 -16.97 3.82
C MET A 44 -9.63 -16.71 2.46
N THR A 45 -10.38 -16.95 1.39
CA THR A 45 -10.04 -16.46 0.04
C THR A 45 -10.82 -15.19 -0.25
N TYR A 46 -10.10 -14.13 -0.61
CA TYR A 46 -10.60 -12.78 -0.72
C TYR A 46 -10.36 -12.22 -2.12
N GLN A 47 -11.33 -11.46 -2.62
CA GLN A 47 -11.15 -10.57 -3.76
C GLN A 47 -11.81 -9.23 -3.47
N ASN A 48 -11.28 -8.16 -4.05
CA ASN A 48 -11.96 -6.87 -4.04
C ASN A 48 -11.89 -6.16 -5.38
N PHE A 49 -12.66 -5.10 -5.51
CA PHE A 49 -12.55 -4.10 -6.57
C PHE A 49 -12.52 -2.73 -5.94
N TRP A 50 -11.75 -1.82 -6.52
CA TRP A 50 -11.54 -0.51 -5.91
C TRP A 50 -11.22 0.59 -6.91
N THR A 51 -11.41 1.82 -6.44
CA THR A 51 -10.89 3.05 -7.02
C THR A 51 -9.97 3.73 -6.02
N MET A 52 -8.96 4.44 -6.54
CA MET A 52 -7.93 5.09 -5.75
C MET A 52 -7.68 6.51 -6.27
N THR A 53 -7.64 7.45 -5.35
CA THR A 53 -7.04 8.78 -5.57
C THR A 53 -5.72 8.86 -4.80
N THR A 54 -4.89 9.84 -5.17
CA THR A 54 -3.70 10.16 -4.39
C THR A 54 -3.67 11.65 -4.07
N ASN A 55 -2.72 12.08 -3.24
CA ASN A 55 -2.39 13.51 -3.10
C ASN A 55 -1.57 14.05 -4.29
N THR A 56 -1.68 13.40 -5.45
CA THR A 56 -1.16 13.83 -6.75
C THR A 56 -2.28 13.68 -7.79
N PRO A 57 -2.14 14.18 -9.02
CA PRO A 57 -3.16 14.04 -10.06
C PRO A 57 -3.44 12.59 -10.51
N HIS A 58 -2.65 11.62 -10.03
CA HIS A 58 -2.76 10.23 -10.47
C HIS A 58 -3.86 9.49 -9.72
N VAL A 59 -4.77 8.91 -10.50
CA VAL A 59 -5.88 8.07 -10.06
C VAL A 59 -5.77 6.69 -10.69
N PHE A 60 -6.26 5.67 -10.00
CA PHE A 60 -6.24 4.30 -10.49
C PHE A 60 -7.55 3.58 -10.13
N LYS A 61 -7.85 2.52 -10.86
CA LYS A 61 -8.81 1.50 -10.44
C LYS A 61 -8.15 0.13 -10.49
N GLY A 62 -8.70 -0.81 -9.76
CA GLY A 62 -8.03 -2.07 -9.62
C GLY A 62 -8.80 -3.11 -8.83
N ASN A 63 -8.08 -4.18 -8.53
CA ASN A 63 -8.55 -5.29 -7.74
C ASN A 63 -7.37 -5.89 -6.98
N CYS A 64 -7.70 -6.55 -5.88
CA CYS A 64 -6.80 -7.38 -5.12
C CYS A 64 -7.38 -8.79 -5.02
N SER A 65 -6.53 -9.79 -4.98
CA SER A 65 -6.93 -11.16 -4.70
C SER A 65 -5.86 -11.86 -3.88
N GLY A 66 -6.29 -12.79 -3.02
CA GLY A 66 -5.36 -13.54 -2.20
C GLY A 66 -6.02 -14.27 -1.06
N THR A 67 -5.23 -14.54 -0.03
CA THR A 67 -5.66 -15.25 1.17
C THR A 67 -5.40 -14.43 2.41
N ILE A 68 -6.30 -14.56 3.39
CA ILE A 68 -6.14 -14.02 4.74
C ILE A 68 -6.16 -15.21 5.68
N LYS A 69 -5.08 -15.37 6.44
CA LYS A 69 -4.95 -16.45 7.43
C LYS A 69 -4.87 -15.84 8.81
N PHE A 70 -5.71 -16.28 9.74
CA PHE A 70 -5.51 -15.98 11.15
C PHE A 70 -4.61 -17.06 11.74
N ASN A 71 -3.47 -16.66 12.29
CA ASN A 71 -2.63 -17.53 13.09
C ASN A 71 -2.54 -16.95 14.50
N SER A 72 -3.07 -17.68 15.47
CA SER A 72 -3.13 -17.22 16.87
C SER A 72 -3.79 -15.84 17.03
N GLY A 73 -4.81 -15.56 16.20
CA GLY A 73 -5.55 -14.28 16.19
C GLY A 73 -4.91 -13.14 15.39
N ASN A 74 -3.70 -13.29 14.85
CA ASN A 74 -3.09 -12.28 13.99
C ASN A 74 -3.35 -12.59 12.50
N PRO A 75 -3.83 -11.60 11.71
CA PRO A 75 -3.97 -11.76 10.27
C PRO A 75 -2.60 -11.79 9.57
N VAL A 76 -2.36 -12.86 8.83
CA VAL A 76 -1.25 -13.04 7.91
C VAL A 76 -1.84 -12.95 6.50
N ASN A 77 -1.54 -11.84 5.83
CA ASN A 77 -2.01 -11.59 4.49
C ASN A 77 -1.06 -12.23 3.48
N ASP A 78 -1.62 -12.75 2.40
CA ASP A 78 -0.93 -13.08 1.16
C ASP A 78 -1.83 -12.59 0.03
N ILE A 79 -1.80 -11.27 -0.18
CA ILE A 79 -2.69 -10.55 -1.09
C ILE A 79 -1.86 -9.80 -2.13
N MET A 80 -2.22 -9.97 -3.39
CA MET A 80 -1.70 -9.18 -4.50
C MET A 80 -2.75 -8.18 -4.95
N CYS A 81 -2.36 -6.91 -5.05
CA CYS A 81 -3.18 -5.84 -5.60
C CYS A 81 -2.61 -5.36 -6.92
N HIS A 82 -3.50 -5.01 -7.86
CA HIS A 82 -3.17 -4.42 -9.14
C HIS A 82 -3.96 -3.13 -9.34
N GLY A 83 -3.26 -2.05 -9.69
CA GLY A 83 -3.87 -0.78 -10.11
C GLY A 83 -3.54 -0.45 -11.56
N LYS A 84 -4.51 0.11 -12.29
CA LYS A 84 -4.33 0.55 -13.68
C LYS A 84 -5.08 1.84 -13.99
N ASN A 85 -4.46 2.68 -14.83
CA ASN A 85 -5.09 3.81 -15.49
C ASN A 85 -4.41 4.07 -16.85
N GLY A 86 -5.14 3.82 -17.94
CA GLY A 86 -4.56 3.80 -19.29
C GLY A 86 -3.40 2.79 -19.38
N ASP A 87 -2.24 3.26 -19.83
CA ASP A 87 -1.01 2.46 -19.93
C ASP A 87 -0.19 2.39 -18.65
N ASN A 88 -0.54 3.19 -17.63
CA ASN A 88 0.12 3.19 -16.34
C ASN A 88 -0.46 2.08 -15.47
N TYR A 89 0.40 1.39 -14.72
CA TYR A 89 -0.02 0.34 -13.81
C TYR A 89 0.93 0.20 -12.61
N TRP A 90 0.46 -0.49 -11.58
CA TRP A 90 1.29 -0.96 -10.49
C TRP A 90 0.75 -2.25 -9.89
N TYR A 91 1.63 -2.98 -9.20
CA TYR A 91 1.35 -4.17 -8.43
C TYR A 91 1.93 -4.03 -7.03
N ALA A 92 1.15 -4.40 -6.01
CA ALA A 92 1.57 -4.36 -4.62
C ALA A 92 1.31 -5.68 -3.92
N ALA A 93 2.31 -6.15 -3.16
CA ALA A 93 2.20 -7.34 -2.33
C ALA A 93 1.97 -6.95 -0.86
N PHE A 94 0.99 -7.59 -0.23
CA PHE A 94 0.67 -7.50 1.19
C PHE A 94 0.95 -8.85 1.84
N ASN A 95 2.19 -9.02 2.28
CA ASN A 95 2.70 -10.30 2.82
C ASN A 95 3.14 -10.20 4.28
N GLU A 96 2.83 -9.07 4.93
CA GLU A 96 3.21 -8.81 6.31
C GLU A 96 2.06 -9.17 7.27
N ILE A 97 2.41 -9.39 8.54
CA ILE A 97 1.43 -9.60 9.61
C ILE A 97 0.71 -8.27 9.83
N ALA A 98 -0.60 -8.27 9.65
CA ALA A 98 -1.43 -7.11 9.91
C ALA A 98 -1.68 -6.97 11.43
N LYS A 99 -1.76 -5.72 11.89
CA LYS A 99 -2.09 -5.37 13.28
C LYS A 99 -3.53 -4.86 13.34
N GLY A 100 -4.34 -5.47 14.19
CA GLY A 100 -5.78 -5.18 14.32
C GLY A 100 -6.61 -6.43 14.11
N ASP A 101 -7.89 -6.25 13.76
CA ASP A 101 -8.85 -7.32 13.48
C ASP A 101 -9.34 -7.27 12.01
N MET A 102 -10.35 -8.08 11.68
CA MET A 102 -10.92 -8.12 10.32
C MET A 102 -11.57 -6.79 9.91
N GLY A 103 -12.22 -6.10 10.84
CA GLY A 103 -12.97 -4.87 10.55
C GLY A 103 -12.08 -3.63 10.51
N ALA A 104 -10.97 -3.63 11.25
CA ALA A 104 -10.00 -2.55 11.23
C ALA A 104 -8.58 -3.04 11.46
N SER A 105 -7.70 -2.82 10.49
CA SER A 105 -6.30 -3.26 10.58
C SER A 105 -5.32 -2.36 9.85
N THR A 106 -4.05 -2.52 10.19
CA THR A 106 -2.92 -1.90 9.49
C THR A 106 -1.95 -2.97 9.01
N SER A 107 -1.42 -2.83 7.80
CA SER A 107 -0.47 -3.77 7.20
C SER A 107 0.55 -3.03 6.36
N GLY A 108 1.79 -3.49 6.39
CA GLY A 108 2.76 -3.08 5.39
C GLY A 108 2.42 -3.66 4.02
N PHE A 109 2.84 -2.95 2.97
CA PHE A 109 2.81 -3.43 1.60
C PHE A 109 4.03 -2.94 0.82
N THR A 110 4.39 -3.66 -0.23
CA THR A 110 5.51 -3.31 -1.10
C THR A 110 5.04 -3.21 -2.55
N ILE A 111 5.37 -2.12 -3.24
CA ILE A 111 5.18 -2.03 -4.69
C ILE A 111 6.23 -2.91 -5.35
N ILE A 112 5.82 -3.93 -6.12
CA ILE A 112 6.73 -4.92 -6.69
C ILE A 112 6.94 -4.76 -8.20
N SER A 113 6.06 -4.03 -8.87
CA SER A 113 6.13 -3.74 -10.30
C SER A 113 5.27 -2.52 -10.60
N ALA A 114 5.73 -1.65 -11.49
CA ALA A 114 4.98 -0.49 -11.90
C ALA A 114 5.44 0.02 -13.27
N LYS A 115 4.55 0.76 -13.93
CA LYS A 115 4.84 1.56 -15.13
C LYS A 115 4.19 2.93 -14.98
N GLY A 116 4.94 3.95 -15.36
CA GLY A 116 4.48 5.33 -15.39
C GLY A 116 4.83 6.07 -14.10
N PRO A 117 3.90 6.85 -13.50
CA PRO A 117 4.26 7.75 -12.40
C PRO A 117 4.84 7.00 -11.19
N PHE A 118 4.47 5.74 -10.97
CA PHE A 118 4.89 4.96 -9.79
C PHE A 118 6.09 4.05 -10.05
N GLU A 119 6.78 4.16 -11.19
CA GLU A 119 7.90 3.28 -11.55
C GLU A 119 9.07 3.36 -10.54
N GLU A 120 9.36 4.55 -10.02
CA GLU A 120 10.38 4.73 -8.97
C GLU A 120 9.97 4.21 -7.59
N LEU A 121 8.72 3.79 -7.42
CA LEU A 121 8.24 3.21 -6.17
C LEU A 121 8.51 1.71 -6.10
N ILE A 122 9.05 1.06 -7.14
CA ILE A 122 9.36 -0.37 -7.09
C ILE A 122 10.35 -0.66 -5.95
N GLY A 123 9.97 -1.57 -5.06
CA GLY A 123 10.68 -1.91 -3.83
C GLY A 123 10.36 -1.00 -2.63
N GLN A 124 9.58 0.07 -2.83
CA GLN A 124 9.17 0.96 -1.74
C GLN A 124 8.21 0.22 -0.80
N LYS A 125 8.58 0.20 0.48
CA LYS A 125 7.71 -0.24 1.57
C LYS A 125 6.83 0.90 2.03
N CYS A 126 5.55 0.59 2.19
CA CYS A 126 4.51 1.53 2.57
C CYS A 126 3.62 0.92 3.64
N MET A 127 2.78 1.74 4.26
CA MET A 127 1.80 1.30 5.25
C MET A 127 0.38 1.54 4.75
N GLY A 128 -0.47 0.54 4.91
CA GLY A 128 -1.90 0.61 4.65
C GLY A 128 -2.71 0.54 5.94
N ALA A 129 -3.82 1.27 5.99
CA ALA A 129 -4.85 1.17 7.02
C ALA A 129 -6.18 0.82 6.35
N TYR A 130 -6.86 -0.21 6.85
CA TYR A 130 -8.12 -0.74 6.33
C TYR A 130 -9.23 -0.52 7.35
N ILE A 131 -10.42 -0.14 6.88
CA ILE A 131 -11.65 -0.15 7.66
C ILE A 131 -12.76 -0.77 6.79
N GLU A 132 -13.39 -1.80 7.33
CA GLU A 132 -14.61 -2.39 6.78
C GLU A 132 -15.81 -1.48 7.04
N LEU A 133 -16.68 -1.39 6.03
CA LEU A 133 -17.98 -0.75 6.11
C LEU A 133 -19.07 -1.81 5.88
N GLU A 134 -20.32 -1.45 6.16
CA GLU A 134 -21.47 -2.31 5.91
C GLU A 134 -21.59 -2.69 4.42
N ASP A 135 -22.36 -3.75 4.14
CA ASP A 135 -22.67 -4.23 2.78
C ASP A 135 -21.42 -4.56 1.93
N GLN A 136 -20.37 -5.11 2.57
CA GLN A 136 -19.12 -5.50 1.91
C GLN A 136 -18.38 -4.33 1.22
N HIS A 137 -18.55 -3.12 1.76
CA HIS A 137 -17.77 -1.96 1.37
C HIS A 137 -16.56 -1.79 2.28
N TYR A 138 -15.56 -1.06 1.82
CA TYR A 138 -14.43 -0.69 2.65
C TYR A 138 -13.81 0.62 2.21
N ILE A 139 -13.07 1.22 3.13
CA ILE A 139 -12.12 2.28 2.85
C ILE A 139 -10.72 1.82 3.24
N TRP A 140 -9.73 2.31 2.49
CA TRP A 140 -8.34 2.02 2.79
C TRP A 140 -7.48 3.25 2.51
N LYS A 141 -6.46 3.46 3.34
CA LYS A 141 -5.49 4.54 3.18
C LYS A 141 -4.07 3.98 3.15
N GLY A 142 -3.37 4.20 2.06
CA GLY A 142 -1.95 3.91 1.89
C GLY A 142 -1.10 5.15 2.12
N VAL A 143 0.06 4.96 2.75
CA VAL A 143 1.06 6.01 2.96
C VAL A 143 2.44 5.46 2.64
N CYS A 144 3.14 6.13 1.73
CA CYS A 144 4.52 5.86 1.39
C CYS A 144 5.37 7.11 1.72
N ASN A 145 6.35 6.96 2.59
CA ASN A 145 7.37 7.98 2.81
C ASN A 145 8.42 7.85 1.71
N ILE A 146 8.51 8.83 0.83
CA ILE A 146 9.39 8.81 -0.35
C ILE A 146 10.26 10.08 -0.40
N PRO A 147 11.38 10.09 -1.14
CA PRO A 147 12.17 11.31 -1.31
C PRO A 147 11.36 12.40 -2.01
N ASP A 148 11.52 13.66 -1.59
CA ASP A 148 10.83 14.81 -2.20
C ASP A 148 11.00 14.86 -3.73
N LYS A 149 12.21 14.57 -4.23
CA LYS A 149 12.48 14.53 -5.67
C LYS A 149 11.66 13.48 -6.41
N THR A 150 11.42 12.33 -5.79
CA THR A 150 10.56 11.27 -6.36
C THR A 150 9.10 11.71 -6.32
N PHE A 151 8.66 12.34 -5.23
CA PHE A 151 7.31 12.91 -5.14
C PHE A 151 7.07 13.98 -6.23
N GLU A 152 8.01 14.89 -6.44
CA GLU A 152 7.92 15.90 -7.51
C GLU A 152 7.86 15.29 -8.92
N ARG A 153 8.60 14.20 -9.17
CA ARG A 153 8.51 13.48 -10.45
C ARG A 153 7.18 12.77 -10.64
N ILE A 154 6.62 12.19 -9.57
CA ILE A 154 5.26 11.65 -9.58
C ILE A 154 4.29 12.77 -9.90
N LEU A 155 4.31 13.87 -9.14
CA LEU A 155 3.39 15.00 -9.28
C LEU A 155 3.34 15.54 -10.72
N ASN A 156 4.52 15.69 -11.34
CA ASN A 156 4.67 16.29 -12.67
C ASN A 156 4.75 15.26 -13.80
N TYR A 157 4.47 13.97 -13.54
CA TYR A 157 4.55 12.94 -14.57
C TYR A 157 3.54 13.19 -15.69
N ILE A 158 4.05 13.29 -16.92
CA ILE A 158 3.28 13.35 -18.17
C ILE A 158 3.62 12.10 -18.97
N SER A 159 2.60 11.33 -19.35
CA SER A 159 2.81 10.17 -20.22
C SER A 159 3.33 10.65 -21.57
N ASN A 160 4.56 10.27 -21.93
CA ASN A 160 5.04 10.46 -23.30
C ASN A 160 4.17 9.63 -24.23
N LYS A 161 3.27 10.29 -24.97
CA LYS A 161 2.60 9.69 -26.11
C LYS A 161 3.63 9.60 -27.22
N ASN A 162 4.26 8.44 -27.36
CA ASN A 162 4.95 8.08 -28.60
C ASN A 162 3.90 7.64 -29.63
#